data_AF-A0A2S8HZI8-F1
#
_entry.id   AF-A0A2S8HZI8-F1
#
_cell.length_a   1.000
_cell.length_b   1.000
_cell.length_c   1.000
_cell.angle_alpha   90.00
_cell.angle_beta   90.00
_cell.angle_gamma   90.00
#
_symmetry.space_group_name_H-M   'P 1'
#
loop_
_entity.id
_entity.type
_entity.pdbx_description
1 polymer ?
#
loop_
_entity_poly.entity_id
_entity_poly.type
_entity_poly.pdbx_seq_one_letter_code
_entity_poly.pdbx_strand_id
1 'polypeptide(L)'
;MTIMPSVKSAGYHVFGVCCPQDFSLLVDYLVDDPAACEARLLQCIHGSCDPGLLNWPARDQVSAEDVFEIECVFSVTDAQEAVAFWRAYFRALGETVIDSAHLRDRLTD
;
A
#
# COMPACT_ATOMS: atom_id res chain seq x y z
N MET A 1 23.41 -2.07 -33.01
CA MET A 1 23.53 -2.25 -31.55
C MET A 1 22.12 -2.09 -31.01
N THR A 2 21.41 -3.20 -30.82
CA THR A 2 20.02 -3.19 -30.36
C THR A 2 20.05 -2.94 -28.86
N ILE A 3 19.62 -1.75 -28.43
CA ILE A 3 19.38 -1.47 -27.02
C ILE A 3 18.19 -2.34 -26.63
N MET A 4 18.43 -3.45 -25.94
CA MET A 4 17.36 -4.18 -25.28
C MET A 4 16.74 -3.25 -24.24
N PRO A 5 15.41 -3.09 -24.19
CA PRO A 5 14.80 -2.38 -23.08
C PRO A 5 15.21 -3.12 -21.81
N SER A 6 15.82 -2.38 -20.88
CA SER A 6 16.02 -2.87 -19.52
C SER A 6 14.66 -3.33 -19.02
N VAL A 7 14.51 -4.64 -18.80
CA VAL A 7 13.35 -5.17 -18.08
C VAL A 7 13.49 -4.59 -16.68
N LYS A 8 12.84 -3.45 -16.41
CA LYS A 8 12.68 -2.97 -15.04
C LYS A 8 12.02 -4.13 -14.32
N SER A 9 12.75 -4.78 -13.41
CA SER A 9 12.11 -5.73 -12.51
C SER A 9 11.01 -4.94 -11.80
N ALA A 10 9.78 -5.43 -11.89
CA ALA A 10 8.65 -4.79 -11.23
C ALA A 10 8.98 -4.68 -9.73
N GLY A 11 9.10 -3.45 -9.23
CA GLY A 11 9.33 -3.19 -7.82
C GLY A 11 8.05 -3.42 -7.03
N TYR A 12 8.20 -3.77 -5.77
CA TYR A 12 7.14 -3.76 -4.77
C TYR A 12 7.24 -2.42 -4.05
N HIS A 13 6.25 -1.57 -4.25
CA HIS A 13 6.19 -0.24 -3.67
C HIS A 13 5.36 -0.31 -2.40
N VAL A 14 5.95 0.06 -1.27
CA VAL A 14 5.29 0.14 0.03
C VAL A 14 4.72 1.54 0.19
N PHE A 15 3.42 1.63 0.48
CA PHE A 15 2.68 2.86 0.60
C PHE A 15 2.10 3.03 2.00
N GLY A 16 2.00 4.29 2.42
CA GLY A 16 1.12 4.73 3.49
C GLY A 16 -0.11 5.42 2.91
N VAL A 17 -1.28 5.19 3.52
CA VAL A 17 -2.49 5.97 3.26
C VAL A 17 -2.97 6.53 4.59
N CYS A 18 -2.85 7.84 4.77
CA CYS A 18 -3.19 8.52 6.01
C CYS A 18 -4.38 9.44 5.79
N CYS A 19 -5.52 9.17 6.43
CA CYS A 19 -6.65 10.09 6.33
C CYS A 19 -6.56 11.20 7.37
N PRO A 20 -6.56 12.50 6.99
CA PRO A 20 -6.51 13.62 7.93
C PRO A 20 -7.69 13.72 8.89
N GLN A 21 -8.78 13.00 8.63
CA GLN A 21 -10.03 13.13 9.37
C GLN A 21 -10.05 12.29 10.65
N ASP A 22 -9.49 11.08 10.59
CA ASP A 22 -9.42 10.15 11.73
C ASP A 22 -7.98 9.79 12.13
N PHE A 23 -6.98 10.34 11.42
CA PHE A 23 -5.56 10.13 11.64
C PHE A 23 -5.16 8.64 11.66
N SER A 24 -5.95 7.81 10.98
CA SER A 24 -5.63 6.40 10.82
C SER A 24 -4.73 6.19 9.61
N LEU A 25 -3.85 5.20 9.73
CA LEU A 25 -2.84 4.89 8.74
C LEU A 25 -3.00 3.46 8.26
N LEU A 26 -3.20 3.29 6.95
CA LEU A 26 -2.99 2.02 6.29
C LEU A 26 -1.55 1.95 5.78
N VAL A 27 -0.90 0.82 5.97
CA VAL A 27 0.39 0.52 5.32
C VAL A 27 0.27 -0.80 4.57
N ASP A 28 0.58 -0.78 3.29
CA ASP A 28 0.60 -1.96 2.42
C ASP A 28 1.50 -1.79 1.20
N TYR A 29 1.65 -2.82 0.37
CA TYR A 29 2.43 -2.74 -0.86
C TYR A 29 1.64 -3.10 -2.12
N LEU A 30 2.10 -2.62 -3.27
CA LEU A 30 1.61 -2.96 -4.60
C LEU A 30 2.79 -3.21 -5.55
N VAL A 31 2.58 -4.04 -6.57
CA VAL A 31 3.59 -4.34 -7.59
C VAL A 31 3.44 -3.44 -8.82
N ASP A 32 4.53 -2.95 -9.39
CA ASP A 32 4.58 -2.25 -10.70
C ASP A 32 4.21 -0.74 -10.73
N ASP A 33 4.37 -0.10 -11.91
CA ASP A 33 4.57 1.36 -12.16
C ASP A 33 3.90 2.35 -11.16
N PRO A 34 4.70 3.16 -10.41
CA PRO A 34 4.20 4.09 -9.38
C PRO A 34 3.16 5.09 -9.89
N ALA A 35 3.19 5.45 -11.18
CA ALA A 35 2.20 6.34 -11.78
C ALA A 35 0.76 5.76 -11.82
N ALA A 36 0.61 4.44 -11.66
CA ALA A 36 -0.67 3.74 -11.60
C ALA A 36 -1.02 3.24 -10.18
N CYS A 37 -0.08 3.33 -9.22
CA CYS A 37 -0.23 2.72 -7.91
C CYS A 37 -1.29 3.39 -7.05
N GLU A 38 -1.38 4.72 -7.03
CA GLU A 38 -2.32 5.44 -6.16
C GLU A 38 -3.78 5.09 -6.48
N ALA A 39 -4.18 5.22 -7.75
CA ALA A 39 -5.54 4.90 -8.18
C ALA A 39 -5.88 3.41 -7.95
N ARG A 40 -4.93 2.51 -8.19
CA ARG A 40 -5.10 1.09 -7.97
C ARG A 40 -5.21 0.74 -6.47
N LEU A 41 -4.40 1.37 -5.63
CA LEU A 41 -4.44 1.23 -4.18
C LEU A 41 -5.80 1.64 -3.64
N LEU A 42 -6.31 2.79 -4.07
CA LEU A 42 -7.65 3.25 -3.68
C LEU A 42 -8.74 2.29 -4.16
N GLN A 43 -8.64 1.76 -5.38
CA GLN A 43 -9.56 0.73 -5.87
C GLN A 43 -9.51 -0.54 -5.00
N CYS A 44 -8.31 -0.99 -4.60
CA CYS A 44 -8.13 -2.13 -3.71
C CYS A 44 -8.75 -1.86 -2.32
N ILE A 45 -8.55 -0.65 -1.76
CA ILE A 45 -9.12 -0.25 -0.47
C ILE A 45 -10.65 -0.23 -0.53
N HIS A 46 -11.24 0.48 -1.50
CA HIS A 46 -12.69 0.60 -1.67
C HIS A 46 -13.36 -0.72 -2.10
N GLY A 47 -12.63 -1.60 -2.77
CA GLY A 47 -13.10 -2.91 -3.22
C GLY A 47 -12.87 -4.05 -2.22
N SER A 48 -12.08 -3.84 -1.18
CA SER A 48 -11.72 -4.91 -0.24
C SER A 48 -12.91 -5.37 0.61
N CYS A 49 -12.92 -6.67 0.94
CA CYS A 49 -13.82 -7.26 1.94
C CYS A 49 -13.08 -7.55 3.27
N ASP A 50 -11.85 -7.05 3.40
CA ASP A 50 -11.06 -7.20 4.62
C ASP A 50 -11.76 -6.52 5.81
N PRO A 51 -11.97 -7.22 6.94
CA PRO A 51 -12.66 -6.64 8.09
C PRO A 51 -11.99 -5.39 8.66
N GLY A 52 -10.66 -5.30 8.62
CA GLY A 52 -9.92 -4.12 9.06
C GLY A 52 -10.25 -2.90 8.21
N LEU A 53 -10.27 -3.07 6.89
CA LEU A 53 -10.65 -2.02 5.95
C LEU A 53 -12.15 -1.69 5.99
N LEU A 54 -13.02 -2.67 6.24
CA LEU A 54 -14.46 -2.41 6.40
C LEU A 54 -14.78 -1.63 7.68
N ASN A 55 -13.98 -1.81 8.74
CA ASN A 55 -14.14 -1.09 9.99
C ASN A 55 -13.41 0.28 10.00
N TRP A 56 -12.69 0.60 8.94
CA TRP A 56 -11.99 1.89 8.80
C TRP A 56 -13.00 3.00 8.48
N PRO A 57 -13.26 3.97 9.39
CA PRO A 57 -14.31 4.97 9.19
C PRO A 57 -14.05 5.92 8.02
N ALA A 58 -12.78 6.25 7.77
CA ALA A 58 -12.41 7.13 6.67
C ALA A 58 -12.18 6.41 5.33
N ARG A 59 -12.47 5.10 5.26
CA ARG A 59 -12.25 4.29 4.05
C ARG A 59 -12.82 4.92 2.79
N ASP A 60 -14.05 5.44 2.81
CA ASP A 60 -14.70 5.99 1.62
C ASP A 60 -14.27 7.42 1.30
N GLN A 61 -13.38 8.00 2.11
CA GLN A 61 -12.96 9.40 2.05
C GLN A 61 -11.50 9.55 1.66
N VAL A 62 -10.73 8.46 1.62
CA VAL A 62 -9.35 8.51 1.15
C VAL A 62 -9.27 8.77 -0.34
N SER A 63 -8.29 9.59 -0.70
CA SER A 63 -8.03 10.08 -2.04
C SER A 63 -6.55 9.92 -2.38
N ALA A 64 -6.17 10.28 -3.62
CA ALA A 64 -4.77 10.16 -4.06
C ALA A 64 -3.83 11.06 -3.24
N GLU A 65 -4.33 12.19 -2.73
CA GLU A 65 -3.55 13.13 -1.90
C GLU A 65 -3.18 12.56 -0.53
N ASP A 66 -3.88 11.52 -0.09
CA ASP A 66 -3.67 10.83 1.19
C ASP A 66 -2.62 9.71 1.08
N VAL A 67 -2.19 9.39 -0.14
CA VAL A 67 -1.24 8.30 -0.44
C VAL A 67 0.18 8.84 -0.54
N PHE A 68 1.13 8.14 0.07
CA PHE A 68 2.55 8.43 -0.08
C PHE A 68 3.38 7.14 -0.15
N GLU A 69 4.42 7.15 -0.98
CA GLU A 69 5.39 6.05 -1.04
C GLU A 69 6.35 6.13 0.14
N ILE A 70 6.56 5.00 0.81
CA ILE A 70 7.49 4.86 1.93
C ILE A 70 8.85 4.36 1.41
N GLU A 71 8.83 3.23 0.70
CA GLU A 71 10.02 2.63 0.10
C GLU A 71 9.66 1.70 -1.07
N CYS A 72 10.67 1.35 -1.87
CA CYS A 72 10.55 0.39 -2.97
C CYS A 72 11.55 -0.76 -2.75
N VAL A 73 11.05 -1.99 -2.80
CA VAL A 73 11.82 -3.23 -2.61
C VAL A 73 11.64 -4.17 -3.79
N PHE A 74 12.51 -5.18 -3.90
CA PHE A 74 12.62 -6.00 -5.11
C PHE A 74 12.11 -7.44 -4.95
N SER A 75 11.51 -7.79 -3.81
CA SER A 75 10.86 -9.08 -3.60
C SER A 75 9.58 -8.95 -2.78
N VAL A 76 8.67 -9.91 -2.97
CA VAL A 76 7.43 -10.00 -2.18
C VAL A 76 7.71 -10.23 -0.70
N THR A 77 8.76 -11.00 -0.38
CA THR A 77 9.17 -11.27 1.01
C THR A 77 9.66 -9.98 1.66
N ASP A 78 10.54 -9.24 1.00
CA ASP A 78 11.00 -7.94 1.51
C ASP A 78 9.83 -6.96 1.67
N ALA A 79 8.85 -6.98 0.76
CA ALA A 79 7.68 -6.11 0.85
C ALA A 79 6.78 -6.44 2.04
N GLN A 80 6.57 -7.72 2.31
CA GLN A 80 5.82 -8.18 3.49
C GLN A 80 6.55 -7.82 4.79
N GLU A 81 7.87 -8.02 4.84
CA GLU A 81 8.70 -7.63 5.98
C GLU A 81 8.71 -6.11 6.19
N ALA A 82 8.83 -5.33 5.12
CA ALA A 82 8.76 -3.87 5.16
C ALA A 82 7.41 -3.39 5.70
N VAL A 83 6.28 -3.93 5.19
CA VAL A 83 4.96 -3.58 5.73
C VAL A 83 4.85 -3.92 7.21
N ALA A 84 5.31 -5.10 7.64
CA ALA A 84 5.29 -5.49 9.04
C ALA A 84 6.13 -4.53 9.91
N PHE A 85 7.32 -4.16 9.43
CA PHE A 85 8.20 -3.19 10.08
C PHE A 85 7.53 -1.82 10.21
N TRP A 86 7.01 -1.25 9.12
CA TRP A 86 6.41 0.08 9.13
C TRP A 86 5.14 0.14 9.99
N ARG A 87 4.30 -0.89 9.94
CA ARG A 87 3.14 -0.99 10.84
C ARG A 87 3.57 -0.97 12.31
N ALA A 88 4.61 -1.73 12.67
CA ALA A 88 5.13 -1.74 14.04
C ALA A 88 5.77 -0.39 14.42
N TYR A 89 6.51 0.24 13.50
CA TYR A 89 7.15 1.54 13.69
C TYR A 89 6.11 2.64 13.97
N PHE A 90 5.10 2.79 13.11
CA PHE A 90 4.06 3.80 13.30
C PHE A 90 3.23 3.56 14.56
N ARG A 91 2.93 2.29 14.90
CA ARG A 91 2.30 1.96 16.19
C ARG A 91 3.16 2.39 17.37
N ALA A 92 4.47 2.19 17.31
CA ALA A 92 5.39 2.62 18.36
C ALA A 92 5.45 4.14 18.50
N LEU A 93 5.17 4.89 17.43
CA LEU A 93 5.01 6.34 17.46
C LEU A 93 3.64 6.81 17.99
N GLY A 94 2.70 5.89 18.21
CA GLY A 94 1.35 6.18 18.70
C GLY A 94 0.30 6.36 17.61
N GLU A 95 0.63 6.08 16.35
CA GLU A 95 -0.31 6.17 15.23
C GLU A 95 -1.36 5.05 15.28
N THR A 96 -2.57 5.35 14.82
CA THR A 96 -3.65 4.36 14.68
C THR A 96 -3.48 3.60 13.37
N VAL A 97 -2.69 2.52 13.41
CA VAL A 97 -2.42 1.70 12.22
C VAL A 97 -3.50 0.63 12.01
N ILE A 98 -4.13 0.66 10.84
CA ILE A 98 -5.20 -0.26 10.46
C ILE A 98 -4.67 -1.70 10.34
N ASP A 99 -5.30 -2.61 11.07
CA ASP A 99 -5.04 -4.05 11.00
C ASP A 99 -5.83 -4.68 9.85
N SER A 100 -5.21 -4.72 8.67
CA SER A 100 -5.76 -5.39 7.48
C SER A 100 -4.85 -6.51 7.00
N ALA A 101 -5.42 -7.51 6.31
CA ALA A 101 -4.62 -8.39 5.46
C ALA A 101 -4.01 -7.59 4.28
N HIS A 102 -2.91 -8.09 3.73
CA HIS A 102 -2.33 -7.50 2.52
C HIS A 102 -3.37 -7.41 1.41
N LEU A 103 -3.51 -6.22 0.84
CA LEU A 103 -4.29 -5.96 -0.34
C LEU A 103 -3.79 -6.89 -1.44
N ARG A 104 -4.66 -7.80 -1.86
CA ARG A 104 -4.35 -8.66 -3.00
C ARG A 104 -4.37 -7.78 -4.25
N ASP A 105 -3.23 -7.69 -4.91
CA ASP A 105 -3.18 -7.28 -6.31
C ASP A 105 -3.97 -8.33 -7.10
N ARG A 106 -5.25 -8.07 -7.38
CA ARG A 106 -6.11 -8.96 -8.18
C ARG A 106 -5.65 -8.89 -9.65
N LEU A 107 -4.46 -9.42 -9.93
CA LEU A 107 -3.92 -9.60 -11.29
C LEU A 107 -3.15 -10.92 -11.43
N THR A 108 -3.56 -11.96 -10.69
CA THR A 108 -3.27 -13.36 -11.04
C THR A 108 -4.54 -14.19 -10.87
N ASP A 109 -5.36 -14.20 -11.92
CA ASP A 109 -6.09 -15.39 -12.36
C ASP A 109 -5.46 -15.83 -13.70
#